data_AF-A0AAD9UD23-F1
#
_entry.id   AF-A0AAD9UD23-F1
#
_cell.length_a   1.000
_cell.length_b   1.000
_cell.length_c   1.000
_cell.angle_alpha   90.00
_cell.angle_beta   90.00
_cell.angle_gamma   90.00
#
_symmetry.space_group_name_H-M   'P 1'
#
loop_
_entity.id
_entity.type
_entity.pdbx_description
1 polymer ?
#
loop_
_entity_poly.entity_id
_entity_poly.type
_entity_poly.pdbx_seq_one_letter_code
_entity_poly.pdbx_strand_id
1 'polypeptide(L)'
;MVHEWAHYWWGVFDEYPTSTAQYYTGPSGRTVPVMCPADFPGDWHTGPAGQRCEPGAPGCLFIPRDPSQASPSYMAFYHLPNVTTFCNESGEHPHNVFAPTKHNKMCNRRSVWSVILQHADFRVSRGYFTATLSRT
;
A
#
# COMPACT_ATOMS: atom_id res chain seq x y z
N MET A 1 1.47 10.96 -9.82
CA MET A 1 0.52 12.04 -9.45
C MET A 1 -0.43 11.61 -8.33
N VAL A 2 -1.11 10.47 -8.43
CA VAL A 2 -2.04 9.97 -7.37
C VAL A 2 -1.36 9.83 -6.01
N HIS A 3 -0.11 9.34 -5.98
CA HIS A 3 0.67 9.17 -4.75
C HIS A 3 0.79 10.47 -3.92
N GLU A 4 1.38 11.52 -4.52
CA GLU A 4 1.55 12.81 -3.83
C GLU A 4 0.23 13.51 -3.53
N TRP A 5 -0.76 13.37 -4.41
CA TRP A 5 -2.08 13.94 -4.15
C TRP A 5 -2.73 13.31 -2.91
N ALA A 6 -2.64 11.99 -2.75
CA ALA A 6 -3.20 11.30 -1.60
C ALA A 6 -2.54 11.72 -0.28
N HIS A 7 -1.21 11.94 -0.28
CA HIS A 7 -0.50 12.53 0.86
C HIS A 7 -1.07 13.90 1.21
N TYR A 8 -1.17 14.80 0.23
CA TYR A 8 -1.58 16.18 0.44
C TYR A 8 -3.05 16.29 0.87
N TRP A 9 -3.95 15.59 0.17
CA TRP A 9 -5.38 15.84 0.25
C TRP A 9 -6.09 14.98 1.29
N TRP A 10 -5.66 13.72 1.45
CA TRP A 10 -6.29 12.78 2.40
C TRP A 10 -5.43 12.46 3.62
N GLY A 11 -4.18 12.96 3.68
CA GLY A 11 -3.30 12.77 4.82
C GLY A 11 -2.91 11.32 5.07
N VAL A 12 -2.88 10.49 4.01
CA VAL A 12 -2.36 9.12 4.10
C VAL A 12 -0.83 9.11 4.06
N PHE A 13 -0.22 7.94 4.22
CA PHE A 13 1.24 7.80 4.35
C PHE A 13 1.72 6.62 3.52
N ASP A 14 3.02 6.61 3.26
CA ASP A 14 3.68 5.53 2.54
C ASP A 14 3.47 4.14 3.19
N GLU A 15 3.23 3.18 2.31
CA GLU A 15 3.18 1.75 2.57
C GLU A 15 4.49 1.04 2.23
N TYR A 16 5.56 1.75 1.83
CA TYR A 16 6.92 1.22 1.70
C TYR A 16 7.80 1.60 2.91
N PRO A 17 9.00 1.01 3.06
CA PRO A 17 9.85 1.29 4.21
C PRO A 17 10.42 2.72 4.14
N THR A 18 9.99 3.58 5.06
CA THR A 18 10.54 4.93 5.29
C THR A 18 11.62 4.97 6.38
N SER A 19 11.92 3.81 6.97
CA SER A 19 12.94 3.59 8.02
C SER A 19 13.91 2.47 7.61
N THR A 20 14.89 2.14 8.45
CA THR A 20 15.97 1.17 8.13
C THR A 20 15.48 -0.25 7.83
N ALA A 21 14.36 -0.70 8.39
CA ALA A 21 13.89 -2.07 8.19
C ALA A 21 13.20 -2.25 6.84
N GLN A 22 13.87 -2.90 5.88
CA GLN A 22 13.36 -3.22 4.54
C GLN A 22 12.42 -4.44 4.51
N TYR A 23 12.42 -5.23 5.58
CA TYR A 23 11.69 -6.49 5.70
C TYR A 23 11.17 -6.68 7.13
N TYR A 24 10.27 -7.65 7.30
CA TYR A 24 9.79 -8.10 8.60
C TYR A 24 9.41 -9.58 8.54
N THR A 25 9.30 -10.22 9.71
CA THR A 25 8.77 -11.58 9.81
C THR A 25 7.25 -11.53 9.75
N GLY A 26 6.69 -12.07 8.67
CA GLY A 26 5.25 -12.15 8.47
C GLY A 26 4.59 -13.22 9.36
N PRO A 27 3.24 -13.27 9.39
CA PRO A 27 2.50 -14.23 10.20
C PRO A 27 2.81 -15.70 9.90
N SER A 28 3.24 -16.01 8.68
CA SER A 28 3.66 -17.36 8.27
C SER A 28 5.07 -17.74 8.73
N GLY A 29 5.75 -16.87 9.49
CA GLY A 29 7.16 -17.02 9.86
C GLY A 29 8.15 -16.69 8.74
N ARG A 30 7.65 -16.38 7.53
CA ARG A 30 8.49 -16.01 6.38
C ARG A 30 8.94 -14.56 6.48
N THR A 31 10.18 -14.30 6.10
CA THR A 31 10.65 -12.94 5.87
C THR A 31 10.03 -12.38 4.60
N VAL A 32 9.34 -11.24 4.73
CA VAL A 32 8.65 -10.56 3.63
C VAL A 32 9.03 -9.08 3.60
N PRO A 33 8.95 -8.41 2.44
CA PRO A 33 9.24 -6.98 2.34
C PRO A 33 8.23 -6.13 3.11
N VAL A 34 8.67 -4.99 3.64
CA VAL A 34 7.78 -3.98 4.24
C VAL A 34 7.08 -3.23 3.11
N MET A 35 5.95 -3.75 2.65
CA MET A 35 5.16 -3.18 1.55
C MET A 35 3.68 -3.60 1.61
N CYS A 36 2.86 -3.02 0.73
CA CYS A 36 1.49 -3.47 0.50
C CYS A 36 1.18 -3.61 -1.01
N PRO A 37 0.61 -4.75 -1.46
CA PRO A 37 0.21 -5.93 -0.69
C PRO A 37 1.41 -6.74 -0.17
N ALA A 38 1.15 -7.72 0.72
CA ALA A 38 2.19 -8.59 1.26
C ALA A 38 2.72 -9.59 0.22
N ASP A 39 1.82 -10.09 -0.62
CA ASP A 39 2.13 -11.05 -1.67
C ASP A 39 2.26 -10.29 -2.99
N PHE A 40 3.51 -10.07 -3.39
CA PHE A 40 3.85 -9.40 -4.63
C PHE A 40 5.08 -10.08 -5.23
N PRO A 41 5.06 -10.45 -6.52
CA PRO A 41 6.19 -11.15 -7.13
C PRO A 41 7.45 -10.29 -7.19
N GLY A 42 8.53 -10.77 -6.58
CA GLY A 42 9.83 -10.11 -6.64
C GLY A 42 10.92 -10.92 -5.98
N ASP A 43 12.13 -10.40 -6.06
CA ASP A 43 13.36 -11.04 -5.61
C ASP A 43 14.22 -10.05 -4.82
N TRP A 44 15.14 -10.55 -4.00
CA TRP A 44 16.01 -9.74 -3.15
C TRP A 44 17.35 -9.50 -3.83
N HIS A 45 17.71 -8.23 -4.04
CA HIS A 45 18.93 -7.84 -4.75
C HIS A 45 19.66 -6.67 -4.06
N THR A 46 20.98 -6.59 -4.25
CA THR A 46 21.82 -5.46 -3.80
C THR A 46 21.66 -4.24 -4.73
N GLY A 47 20.42 -3.86 -5.02
CA GLY A 47 20.03 -2.83 -6.00
C GLY A 47 19.49 -3.39 -7.33
N PRO A 48 19.01 -2.52 -8.25
CA PRO A 48 18.33 -2.95 -9.48
C PRO A 48 19.18 -3.79 -10.45
N ALA A 49 20.48 -3.52 -10.51
CA ALA A 49 21.46 -4.32 -11.26
C ALA A 49 22.37 -5.15 -10.33
N GLY A 50 21.93 -5.33 -9.08
CA GLY A 50 22.67 -5.99 -8.02
C GLY A 50 22.57 -7.52 -8.09
N GLN A 51 23.45 -8.18 -7.35
CA GLN A 51 23.38 -9.62 -7.17
C GLN A 51 22.24 -9.99 -6.24
N ARG A 52 21.73 -11.22 -6.38
CA ARG A 52 20.77 -11.79 -5.44
C ARG A 52 21.38 -11.81 -4.04
N CYS A 53 20.59 -11.44 -3.04
CA CYS A 53 21.00 -11.40 -1.64
C CYS A 53 19.92 -11.97 -0.73
N GLU A 54 20.31 -12.25 0.51
CA GLU A 54 19.37 -12.68 1.54
C GLU A 54 18.66 -11.47 2.15
N PRO A 55 17.35 -11.57 2.44
CA PRO A 55 16.60 -10.49 3.09
C PRO A 55 17.30 -10.02 4.38
N GLY A 56 17.61 -8.73 4.43
CA GLY A 56 18.27 -8.11 5.59
C GLY A 56 19.78 -8.06 5.58
N ALA A 57 20.43 -8.60 4.54
CA ALA A 57 21.80 -8.23 4.27
C ALA A 57 21.90 -6.71 3.99
N PRO A 58 23.00 -6.04 4.39
CA PRO A 58 23.19 -4.61 4.12
C PRO A 58 23.05 -4.29 2.62
N GLY A 59 22.20 -3.31 2.30
CA GLY A 59 21.93 -2.91 0.93
C GLY A 59 21.04 -3.88 0.14
N CYS A 60 20.49 -4.92 0.76
CA CYS A 60 19.58 -5.86 0.13
C CYS A 60 18.15 -5.29 0.11
N LEU A 61 17.62 -5.07 -1.09
CA LEU A 61 16.31 -4.49 -1.35
C LEU A 61 15.43 -5.49 -2.06
N PHE A 62 14.13 -5.43 -1.79
CA PHE A 62 13.15 -6.18 -2.56
C PHE A 62 12.89 -5.48 -3.89
N ILE A 63 13.06 -6.19 -4.99
CA ILE A 63 12.88 -5.70 -6.35
C ILE A 63 11.74 -6.49 -7.03
N PRO A 64 10.66 -5.82 -7.47
CA PRO A 64 9.63 -6.40 -8.33
C PRO A 64 10.19 -7.16 -9.53
N ARG A 65 9.75 -8.39 -9.76
CA ARG A 65 10.22 -9.21 -10.91
C ARG A 65 9.64 -8.74 -12.22
N ASP A 66 8.34 -8.50 -12.25
CA ASP A 66 7.62 -8.00 -13.42
C ASP A 66 6.76 -6.79 -13.02
N PRO A 67 7.32 -5.56 -13.09
CA PRO A 67 6.60 -4.31 -12.87
C PRO A 67 5.33 -4.12 -13.71
N SER A 68 5.15 -4.90 -14.77
CA SER A 68 4.03 -4.80 -15.69
C SER A 68 2.87 -5.75 -15.36
N GLN A 69 3.09 -6.80 -14.56
CA GLN A 69 2.08 -7.86 -14.34
C GLN A 69 1.35 -7.80 -13.00
N ALA A 70 1.70 -6.88 -12.10
CA ALA A 70 1.00 -6.72 -10.84
C ALA A 70 0.91 -5.24 -10.42
N SER A 71 -0.25 -4.84 -9.91
CA SER A 71 -0.48 -3.49 -9.36
C SER A 71 -0.29 -3.53 -7.84
N PRO A 72 0.82 -3.06 -7.27
CA PRO A 72 0.87 -2.83 -5.82
C PRO A 72 -0.01 -1.64 -5.43
N SER A 73 0.00 -1.26 -4.15
CA SER A 73 -0.64 -0.02 -3.72
C SER A 73 0.06 1.21 -4.31
N TYR A 74 -0.71 2.26 -4.63
CA TYR A 74 -0.19 3.61 -4.89
C TYR A 74 0.69 4.13 -3.76
N MET A 75 0.55 3.65 -2.53
CA MET A 75 1.41 4.03 -1.41
C MET A 75 2.67 3.15 -1.27
N ALA A 76 2.85 2.11 -2.10
CA ALA A 76 3.98 1.19 -2.03
C ALA A 76 4.97 1.31 -3.19
N PHE A 77 4.53 1.20 -4.45
CA PHE A 77 5.42 1.34 -5.61
C PHE A 77 4.83 2.27 -6.67
N TYR A 78 4.53 3.51 -6.27
CA TYR A 78 3.92 4.53 -7.13
C TYR A 78 4.62 4.82 -8.47
N HIS A 79 5.86 4.37 -8.63
CA HIS A 79 6.68 4.56 -9.83
C HIS A 79 6.51 3.45 -10.88
N LEU A 80 5.84 2.34 -10.57
CA LEU A 80 5.59 1.28 -11.55
C LEU A 80 4.48 1.71 -12.54
N PRO A 81 4.53 1.24 -13.80
CA PRO A 81 3.61 1.70 -14.84
C PRO A 81 2.15 1.28 -14.63
N ASN A 82 1.92 0.14 -13.97
CA ASN A 82 0.58 -0.49 -13.85
C ASN A 82 -0.01 -0.40 -12.44
N VAL A 83 0.32 0.64 -11.68
CA VAL A 83 -0.30 0.89 -10.37
C VAL A 83 -1.65 1.57 -10.58
N THR A 84 -2.73 0.90 -10.20
CA THR A 84 -4.09 1.39 -10.46
C THR A 84 -4.92 1.64 -9.20
N THR A 85 -4.49 1.13 -8.04
CA THR A 85 -5.29 1.17 -6.81
C THR A 85 -4.47 1.34 -5.53
N PHE A 86 -5.18 1.54 -4.42
CA PHE A 86 -4.66 1.46 -3.06
C PHE A 86 -4.92 0.07 -2.48
N CYS A 87 -4.09 -0.35 -1.53
CA CYS A 87 -4.44 -1.49 -0.68
C CYS A 87 -5.74 -1.23 0.08
N ASN A 88 -6.58 -2.25 0.20
CA ASN A 88 -7.88 -2.20 0.85
C ASN A 88 -8.13 -3.46 1.70
N GLU A 89 -9.27 -3.55 2.39
CA GLU A 89 -9.55 -4.69 3.28
C GLU A 89 -9.86 -6.02 2.53
N SER A 90 -10.16 -5.98 1.23
CA SER A 90 -10.62 -7.16 0.47
C SER A 90 -10.46 -7.01 -1.04
N GLY A 91 -10.10 -8.09 -1.73
CA GLY A 91 -10.07 -8.15 -3.20
C GLY A 91 -8.70 -8.54 -3.73
N GLU A 92 -8.35 -8.03 -4.90
CA GLU A 92 -7.09 -8.32 -5.59
C GLU A 92 -5.86 -7.69 -4.90
N HIS A 93 -6.06 -6.68 -4.04
CA HIS A 93 -4.99 -5.94 -3.35
C HIS A 93 -5.22 -5.88 -1.84
N PRO A 94 -5.17 -7.03 -1.14
CA PRO A 94 -5.47 -7.11 0.27
C PRO A 94 -4.44 -6.34 1.10
N HIS A 95 -4.93 -5.62 2.08
CA HIS A 95 -4.12 -4.78 2.95
C HIS A 95 -3.20 -5.63 3.84
N ASN A 96 -1.93 -5.23 3.86
CA ASN A 96 -0.91 -5.85 4.69
C ASN A 96 -0.88 -5.22 6.07
N VAL A 97 -1.80 -5.64 6.95
CA VAL A 97 -1.95 -5.14 8.33
C VAL A 97 -0.71 -5.36 9.22
N PHE A 98 0.18 -6.27 8.84
CA PHE A 98 1.35 -6.64 9.63
C PHE A 98 2.62 -5.89 9.22
N ALA A 99 2.65 -5.28 8.03
CA ALA A 99 3.83 -4.54 7.61
C ALA A 99 4.06 -3.33 8.53
N PRO A 100 5.29 -3.12 9.03
CA PRO A 100 5.63 -1.98 9.89
C PRO A 100 5.79 -0.66 9.12
N THR A 101 4.89 -0.39 8.16
CA THR A 101 4.87 0.82 7.32
C THR A 101 4.56 2.07 8.15
N LYS A 102 4.85 3.26 7.60
CA LYS A 102 4.45 4.52 8.26
C LYS A 102 2.93 4.63 8.34
N HIS A 103 2.21 4.23 7.29
CA HIS A 103 0.76 4.20 7.31
C HIS A 103 0.19 3.35 8.45
N ASN A 104 0.67 2.11 8.61
CA ASN A 104 0.17 1.23 9.66
C ASN A 104 0.42 1.77 11.06
N LYS A 105 1.57 2.44 11.27
CA LYS A 105 1.91 3.08 12.54
C LYS A 105 1.00 4.28 12.85
N MET A 106 0.72 5.11 11.86
CA MET A 106 -0.03 6.37 12.06
C MET A 106 -1.55 6.20 12.00
N CYS A 107 -2.05 5.17 11.30
CA CYS A 107 -3.46 5.01 10.98
C CYS A 107 -4.11 3.81 11.68
N ASN A 108 -3.53 3.31 12.77
CA ASN A 108 -4.00 2.15 13.52
C ASN A 108 -4.15 0.89 12.66
N ARG A 109 -3.18 0.67 11.75
CA ARG A 109 -3.16 -0.47 10.81
C ARG A 109 -4.40 -0.61 9.92
N ARG A 110 -5.13 0.49 9.70
CA ARG A 110 -6.20 0.52 8.70
C ARG A 110 -5.58 0.68 7.31
N SER A 111 -6.24 0.13 6.30
CA SER A 111 -5.82 0.33 4.91
C SER A 111 -5.91 1.79 4.48
N VAL A 112 -5.04 2.17 3.53
CA VAL A 112 -5.06 3.50 2.89
C VAL A 112 -6.44 3.80 2.34
N TRP A 113 -7.06 2.83 1.66
CA TRP A 113 -8.41 2.97 1.12
C TRP A 113 -9.46 3.25 2.19
N SER A 114 -9.40 2.54 3.34
CA SER A 114 -10.32 2.74 4.46
C SER A 114 -10.19 4.14 5.08
N VAL A 115 -8.96 4.67 5.17
CA VAL A 115 -8.72 6.04 5.65
C VAL A 115 -9.29 7.08 4.68
N ILE A 116 -9.05 6.91 3.38
CA ILE A 116 -9.56 7.81 2.33
C ILE A 116 -11.09 7.87 2.36
N LEU A 117 -11.77 6.73 2.47
CA LEU A 117 -13.24 6.68 2.47
C LEU A 117 -13.90 7.37 3.68
N GLN A 118 -13.14 7.66 4.73
CA GLN A 118 -13.63 8.43 5.89
C GLN A 118 -13.49 9.95 5.70
N HIS A 119 -12.79 10.39 4.65
CA HIS A 119 -12.63 11.80 4.33
C HIS A 119 -13.96 12.44 3.90
N ALA A 120 -14.10 13.75 4.12
CA ALA A 120 -15.34 14.49 3.87
C ALA A 120 -15.83 14.35 2.40
N ASP A 121 -14.90 14.25 1.46
CA ASP A 121 -15.19 14.06 0.02
C ASP A 121 -16.10 12.85 -0.25
N PHE A 122 -16.03 11.81 0.59
CA PHE A 122 -16.75 10.55 0.39
C PHE A 122 -17.93 10.37 1.35
N ARG A 123 -18.12 11.28 2.32
CA ARG A 123 -19.21 11.19 3.32
C ARG A 123 -20.55 11.72 2.80
N VAL A 124 -20.57 12.46 1.70
CA VAL A 124 -21.75 13.21 1.22
C VAL A 124 -22.72 12.39 0.34
N SER A 125 -22.33 11.19 -0.12
CA SER A 125 -23.15 10.38 -1.04
C SER A 125 -24.31 9.60 -0.39
N ARG A 126 -24.44 9.58 0.94
CA ARG A 126 -25.56 8.90 1.64
C ARG A 126 -26.82 9.76 1.84
N GLY A 127 -26.76 11.07 1.59
CA GLY A 127 -27.86 12.00 1.88
C GLY A 127 -28.80 12.34 0.72
N TYR A 128 -28.44 12.00 -0.52
CA TYR A 128 -29.17 12.49 -1.70
C TYR A 128 -30.19 11.50 -2.29
N PHE A 129 -30.18 10.22 -1.88
CA PHE A 129 -31.15 9.24 -2.40
C PHE A 129 -32.45 9.14 -1.59
N THR A 130 -32.50 9.70 -0.38
CA THR A 130 -33.71 9.67 0.47
C THR A 130 -34.56 10.95 0.40
N ALA A 131 -34.08 12.00 -0.29
CA ALA A 131 -34.74 13.31 -0.29
C ALA A 131 -35.76 13.55 -1.41
N THR A 132 -35.95 12.63 -2.37
CA THR A 132 -36.81 12.89 -3.56
C THR A 132 -38.06 12.02 -3.66
N LEU A 133 -38.38 11.17 -2.66
CA LEU A 133 -39.57 10.30 -2.68
C LEU A 133 -40.60 10.59 -1.58
N SER A 134 -40.66 11.84 -1.10
CA SER A 134 -41.78 12.30 -0.28
C SER A 134 -42.00 13.79 -0.46
N ARG A 135 -42.59 14.16 -1.60
CA ARG A 135 -43.42 15.36 -1.72
C ARG A 135 -44.54 15.09 -2.71
N THR A 136 -45.72 14.91 -2.11
CA THR A 136 -47.10 15.05 -2.62
C THR A 136 -47.52 14.22 -3.83
#